data_AF-A0A521A1Y9-F1
#
_entry.id   AF-A0A521A1Y9-F1
#
_cell.length_a   1.000
_cell.length_b   1.000
_cell.length_c   1.000
_cell.angle_alpha   90.00
_cell.angle_beta   90.00
_cell.angle_gamma   90.00
#
_symmetry.space_group_name_H-M   'P 1'
#
loop_
_entity.id
_entity.type
_entity.pdbx_description
1 polymer ?
#
loop_
_entity_poly.entity_id
_entity_poly.type
_entity_poly.pdbx_seq_one_letter_code
_entity_poly.pdbx_strand_id
1 'polypeptide(L)'
;MKIPLGILVPENKTSKDEIQKYLPENSYLITVGDRTTEKMIDFDLIPSLQIIDGQEKREKRAPPKLQNATELNVDNPPAEITTQSISL
;
A
#
# COMPACT_ATOMS: atom_id res chain seq x y z
N MET A 1 14.67 -4.72 20.01
CA MET A 1 13.50 -4.88 19.10
C MET A 1 13.02 -3.48 18.74
N LYS A 2 12.78 -3.19 17.45
CA LYS A 2 12.20 -1.91 17.05
C LYS A 2 10.71 -1.93 17.41
N ILE A 3 10.25 -0.93 18.13
CA ILE A 3 8.82 -0.76 18.47
C ILE A 3 8.12 -0.26 17.20
N PRO A 4 7.00 -0.85 16.77
CA PRO A 4 6.26 -0.38 15.62
C PRO A 4 5.75 1.05 15.86
N LEU A 5 5.82 1.88 14.83
CA LEU A 5 5.20 3.20 14.82
C LEU A 5 3.70 3.02 14.55
N GLY A 6 2.96 2.54 15.55
CA GLY A 6 1.52 2.29 15.47
C GLY A 6 1.12 0.91 15.99
N ILE A 7 -0.08 0.49 15.59
CA ILE A 7 -0.66 -0.78 16.01
C ILE A 7 -0.13 -1.89 15.10
N LEU A 8 0.58 -2.84 15.67
CA LEU A 8 0.93 -4.07 14.98
C LEU A 8 -0.26 -5.03 15.02
N VAL A 9 -0.92 -5.22 13.89
CA VAL A 9 -2.02 -6.18 13.74
C VAL A 9 -1.43 -7.54 13.33
N PRO A 10 -1.59 -8.60 14.13
CA PRO A 10 -1.11 -9.93 13.76
C PRO A 10 -1.96 -10.51 12.62
N GLU A 11 -1.36 -11.32 11.74
CA GLU A 11 -2.00 -11.80 10.50
C GLU A 11 -3.31 -12.54 10.76
N ASN A 12 -3.44 -13.26 11.87
CA ASN A 12 -4.69 -13.94 12.25
C ASN A 12 -5.85 -12.99 12.62
N LYS A 13 -5.59 -11.68 12.75
CA LYS A 13 -6.56 -10.61 13.05
C LYS A 13 -6.63 -9.55 11.94
N THR A 14 -6.34 -9.94 10.71
CA THR A 14 -6.37 -9.03 9.55
C THR A 14 -7.60 -9.23 8.67
N SER A 15 -8.73 -9.63 9.27
CA SER A 15 -10.01 -9.67 8.56
C SER A 15 -10.53 -8.25 8.32
N LYS A 16 -11.45 -8.10 7.36
CA LYS A 16 -12.13 -6.83 7.03
C LYS A 16 -12.68 -6.13 8.28
N ASP A 17 -13.42 -6.85 9.12
CA ASP A 17 -14.05 -6.28 10.32
C ASP A 17 -13.03 -5.83 11.36
N GLU A 18 -11.90 -6.55 11.52
CA GLU A 18 -10.85 -6.16 12.46
C GLU A 18 -10.11 -4.91 11.98
N ILE A 19 -9.83 -4.83 10.68
CA ILE A 19 -9.16 -3.68 10.08
C ILE A 19 -10.05 -2.44 10.14
N GLN A 20 -11.34 -2.57 9.83
CA GLN A 20 -12.31 -1.46 9.89
C GLN A 20 -12.42 -0.81 11.27
N LYS A 21 -12.18 -1.54 12.37
CA LYS A 21 -12.14 -0.95 13.72
C LYS A 21 -11.08 0.15 13.86
N TYR A 22 -10.05 0.13 13.03
CA TYR A 22 -8.97 1.10 13.02
C TYR A 22 -9.12 2.17 11.91
N LEU A 23 -10.10 2.03 11.02
CA LEU A 23 -10.37 3.00 9.95
C LEU A 23 -11.67 3.76 10.27
N PRO A 24 -11.59 4.98 10.84
CA PRO A 24 -12.76 5.84 10.95
C PRO A 24 -13.36 6.17 9.57
N GLU A 25 -14.62 6.59 9.54
CA GLU A 25 -15.29 7.01 8.31
C GLU A 25 -14.49 8.13 7.60
N ASN A 26 -14.43 8.07 6.26
CA ASN A 26 -13.67 9.00 5.41
C ASN A 26 -12.16 9.09 5.72
N SER A 27 -11.57 8.03 6.27
CA SER A 27 -10.11 7.94 6.43
C SER A 27 -9.38 8.01 5.09
N TYR A 28 -8.28 8.74 5.06
CA TYR A 28 -7.34 8.71 3.94
C TYR A 28 -6.45 7.46 4.07
N LEU A 29 -6.76 6.43 3.29
CA LEU A 29 -6.10 5.12 3.38
C LEU A 29 -4.86 5.07 2.49
N ILE A 30 -3.69 4.80 3.08
CA ILE A 30 -2.43 4.62 2.36
C ILE A 30 -1.98 3.16 2.54
N THR A 31 -1.69 2.48 1.43
CA THR A 31 -1.16 1.10 1.45
C THR A 31 0.27 1.07 0.93
N VAL A 32 1.11 0.25 1.56
CA VAL A 32 2.51 0.05 1.17
C VAL A 32 2.74 -1.44 0.94
N GLY A 33 3.23 -1.78 -0.26
CA GLY A 33 3.46 -3.14 -0.74
C GLY A 33 2.25 -3.72 -1.47
N ASP A 34 2.53 -4.54 -2.49
CA ASP A 34 1.54 -5.13 -3.40
C ASP A 34 0.51 -5.99 -2.66
N ARG A 35 0.97 -6.96 -1.85
CA ARG A 35 0.09 -7.87 -1.12
C ARG A 35 -0.84 -7.17 -0.12
N THR A 36 -0.34 -6.12 0.53
CA THR A 36 -1.16 -5.31 1.45
C THR A 36 -2.25 -4.58 0.66
N THR A 37 -1.87 -4.01 -0.48
CA THR A 37 -2.78 -3.27 -1.36
C THR A 37 -3.86 -4.17 -1.94
N GLU A 38 -3.50 -5.33 -2.49
CA GLU A 38 -4.45 -6.34 -2.99
C GLU A 38 -5.44 -6.76 -1.90
N LYS A 39 -4.95 -7.07 -0.70
CA LYS A 39 -5.78 -7.49 0.44
C LYS A 39 -6.81 -6.43 0.86
N MET A 40 -6.44 -5.15 0.81
CA MET A 40 -7.38 -4.06 1.13
C MET A 40 -8.45 -3.92 0.05
N ILE A 41 -8.05 -4.03 -1.22
CA ILE A 41 -8.98 -4.00 -2.36
C ILE A 41 -9.96 -5.18 -2.30
N ASP A 42 -9.48 -6.38 -1.96
CA ASP A 42 -10.32 -7.58 -1.75
C ASP A 42 -11.34 -7.40 -0.61
N PHE A 43 -11.06 -6.50 0.33
CA PHE A 43 -11.97 -6.10 1.40
C PHE A 43 -12.89 -4.94 1.03
N ASP A 44 -12.93 -4.51 -0.24
CA ASP A 44 -13.60 -3.29 -0.70
C ASP A 44 -13.12 -2.00 0.01
N LEU A 45 -11.94 -2.04 0.63
CA LEU A 45 -11.30 -0.89 1.25
C LEU A 45 -10.37 -0.27 0.22
N ILE A 46 -10.93 0.62 -0.61
CA ILE A 46 -10.16 1.26 -1.68
C ILE A 46 -9.17 2.27 -1.08
N PRO A 47 -7.85 2.06 -1.21
CA PRO A 47 -6.87 3.01 -0.72
C PRO A 47 -6.86 4.29 -1.55
N SER A 48 -6.69 5.42 -0.88
CA SER A 48 -6.52 6.74 -1.49
C SER A 48 -5.15 6.90 -2.17
N LEU A 49 -4.13 6.23 -1.63
CA LEU A 49 -2.77 6.20 -2.17
C LEU A 49 -2.19 4.78 -2.04
N GLN A 50 -1.62 4.28 -3.13
CA GLN A 50 -0.95 2.98 -3.18
C GLN A 50 0.52 3.16 -3.49
N ILE A 51 1.39 2.57 -2.67
CA ILE A 51 2.83 2.54 -2.89
C ILE A 51 3.22 1.09 -3.10
N ILE A 52 3.49 0.72 -4.34
CA ILE A 52 3.81 -0.64 -4.77
C ILE A 52 5.12 -0.64 -5.55
N ASP A 53 5.85 -1.76 -5.52
CA ASP A 53 7.11 -1.91 -6.27
C ASP A 53 6.92 -2.72 -7.57
N GLY A 54 5.76 -3.37 -7.73
CA GLY A 54 5.42 -4.19 -8.91
C GLY A 54 6.36 -5.38 -9.12
N GLN A 55 7.16 -5.74 -8.10
CA GLN A 55 8.23 -6.74 -8.18
C GLN A 55 8.11 -7.74 -7.03
N GLU A 56 7.24 -8.72 -7.18
CA GLU A 56 7.19 -9.86 -6.26
C GLU A 56 8.17 -10.95 -6.75
N LYS A 57 9.20 -11.26 -5.95
CA LYS A 57 10.23 -12.30 -6.26
C LYS A 57 10.96 -12.14 -7.61
N ARG A 58 11.11 -10.91 -8.13
CA ARG A 58 11.71 -10.61 -9.45
C ARG A 58 10.87 -11.05 -10.66
N GLU A 59 9.60 -11.40 -10.47
CA GLU A 59 8.65 -11.56 -11.57
C GLU A 59 7.72 -10.34 -11.64
N LYS A 60 7.50 -9.82 -12.86
CA LYS A 60 6.60 -8.68 -13.07
C LYS A 60 5.16 -9.13 -12.87
N ARG A 61 4.49 -8.58 -11.87
CA ARG A 61 3.03 -8.70 -11.72
C ARG A 61 2.35 -7.47 -12.33
N ALA A 62 1.15 -7.66 -12.88
CA ALA A 62 0.33 -6.54 -13.27
C ALA A 62 -0.18 -5.87 -11.98
N PRO A 63 0.04 -4.55 -11.79
CA PRO A 63 -0.50 -3.87 -10.63
C PRO A 63 -2.03 -3.96 -10.62
N PRO A 64 -2.67 -3.98 -9.44
CA PRO A 64 -4.12 -3.96 -9.35
C PRO A 64 -4.64 -2.68 -10.01
N LYS A 65 -5.28 -2.83 -11.17
CA LYS A 65 -5.79 -1.70 -11.96
C LYS A 65 -7.03 -1.13 -11.28
N LEU A 66 -6.87 -0.02 -10.57
CA LEU A 66 -7.99 0.84 -10.22
C LEU A 66 -8.46 1.57 -11.48
N GLN A 67 -9.78 1.59 -11.75
CA GLN A 67 -10.32 2.19 -12.98
C GLN A 67 -10.10 3.71 -13.10
N ASN A 68 -9.88 4.43 -11.98
CA ASN A 68 -9.73 5.89 -11.92
C ASN A 68 -8.52 6.31 -11.08
N ALA A 69 -7.36 5.67 -11.27
CA ALA A 69 -6.13 6.06 -10.56
C ALA A 69 -5.17 6.84 -11.47
N THR A 70 -4.49 7.84 -10.89
CA THR A 70 -3.32 8.43 -11.49
C THR A 70 -2.11 7.56 -11.17
N GLU A 71 -1.53 6.93 -12.18
CA GLU A 71 -0.30 6.15 -12.01
C GLU A 71 0.93 7.06 -12.08
N LEU A 72 1.72 7.04 -11.01
CA LEU A 72 3.00 7.75 -10.92
C LEU A 72 4.12 6.71 -10.85
N ASN A 73 4.95 6.67 -11.89
CA ASN A 73 6.11 5.78 -11.95
C ASN A 73 7.35 6.58 -11.63
N VAL A 74 8.09 6.15 -10.61
CA VAL A 74 9.31 6.81 -10.15
C VAL A 74 10.40 5.76 -9.99
N ASP A 75 11.57 6.03 -10.55
CA ASP A 75 12.73 5.18 -10.32
C ASP A 75 13.49 5.70 -9.12
N ASN A 76 13.65 4.86 -8.09
CA ASN A 76 14.36 5.21 -6.88
C ASN A 76 15.36 4.11 -6.50
N PRO A 77 16.65 4.26 -6.88
CA PRO A 77 17.68 3.29 -6.55
C PRO A 77 17.79 3.04 -5.04
N PRO A 78 18.32 1.89 -4.61
CA PRO A 78 18.58 1.62 -3.21
C PRO A 78 19.43 2.73 -2.56
N ALA A 79 18.96 3.24 -1.42
CA ALA A 79 19.60 4.32 -0.66
C ALA A 79 19.64 5.70 -1.34
N GLU A 80 18.88 5.92 -2.41
CA GLU A 80 18.72 7.21 -3.05
C GLU A 80 17.28 7.73 -2.89
N ILE A 81 17.10 9.04 -3.00
CA ILE A 81 15.79 9.67 -3.27
C ILE A 81 16.00 10.51 -4.51
N THR A 82 15.54 10.02 -5.66
CA THR A 82 15.70 10.73 -6.94
C THR A 82 14.86 12.01 -6.97
N THR A 83 15.29 13.01 -7.73
CA THR A 83 14.53 14.26 -7.89
C THR A 83 13.14 14.02 -8.49
N GLN A 84 12.97 12.96 -9.28
CA GLN A 84 11.67 12.51 -9.79
C GLN A 84 10.68 12.17 -8.66
N SER A 85 11.19 11.73 -7.49
CA SER A 85 10.39 11.43 -6.30
C SER A 85 9.94 12.69 -5.54
N ILE A 86 10.53 13.85 -5.86
CA ILE A 86 10.32 15.12 -5.13
C ILE A 86 9.57 16.13 -5.99
N SER A 87 9.92 16.22 -7.28
CA SER A 87 9.44 17.23 -8.21
C SER A 87 8.61 16.58 -9.32
N LEU A 88 7.39 16.16 -8.94
CA LEU A 88 6.36 15.65 -9.84
C LEU A 88 5.39 16.77 -10.25
#